data_AF-A0A9D4QHA4-F1
#
_entry.id   AF-A0A9D4QHA4-F1
#
_cell.length_a   1.000
_cell.length_b   1.000
_cell.length_c   1.000
_cell.angle_alpha   90.00
_cell.angle_beta   90.00
_cell.angle_gamma   90.00
#
_symmetry.space_group_name_H-M   'P 1'
#
loop_
_entity.id
_entity.type
_entity.pdbx_description
1 polymer ?
#
loop_
_entity_poly.entity_id
_entity_poly.type
_entity_poly.pdbx_seq_one_letter_code
_entity_poly.pdbx_strand_id
1 'polypeptide(L)'
;MQAQDAHPAPTKRKALDPEQANVKSQKREEKLREFRQKHELEVIDSKLLHMWEAKRSLQDRWKRQRHNRTLRRRIARLSRDMEKQALQVCQTQWEEICNGMENQLGRAKTWHLLRHLLDPEETKTSHAHQINKLLHNYKGTSADFLDDLRSRYFHSRSPLAHSAYAWEGEGNAELDEDFSVAEARAG
;
A
#
# COMPACT_ATOMS: atom_id res chain seq x y z
N MET A 1 60.03 -3.42 -33.38
CA MET A 1 59.96 -2.68 -32.11
C MET A 1 59.76 -1.22 -32.49
N GLN A 2 58.70 -0.48 -32.18
CA GLN A 2 57.63 -0.59 -31.17
C GLN A 2 56.32 -0.08 -31.79
N ALA A 3 55.21 -0.76 -31.49
CA ALA A 3 53.87 -0.21 -31.72
C ALA A 3 53.59 0.82 -30.62
N GLN A 4 53.18 2.02 -30.99
CA GLN A 4 52.73 3.04 -30.04
C GLN A 4 51.20 3.04 -29.99
N ASP A 5 50.72 2.88 -28.76
CA ASP A 5 49.33 2.76 -28.35
C ASP A 5 48.50 4.01 -28.71
N ALA A 6 47.39 3.79 -29.40
CA ALA A 6 46.34 4.78 -29.62
C ALA A 6 45.38 4.79 -28.43
N HIS A 7 45.56 5.74 -27.51
CA HIS A 7 44.58 6.06 -26.47
C HIS A 7 43.34 6.77 -27.06
N PRO A 8 42.11 6.33 -26.79
CA PRO A 8 40.91 7.07 -27.19
C PRO A 8 40.65 8.27 -26.26
N ALA A 9 40.29 9.39 -26.87
CA ALA A 9 39.99 10.66 -26.21
C ALA A 9 38.82 10.54 -25.20
N PRO A 10 38.85 11.30 -24.09
CA PRO A 10 37.80 11.25 -23.08
C PRO A 10 36.50 11.90 -23.61
N THR A 11 35.45 11.09 -23.65
CA THR A 11 34.07 11.47 -23.94
C THR A 11 33.63 12.61 -23.01
N LYS A 12 33.27 13.76 -23.60
CA LYS A 12 32.72 14.92 -22.89
C LYS A 12 31.51 14.50 -22.06
N ARG A 13 31.67 14.43 -20.73
CA ARG A 13 30.53 14.37 -19.80
C ARG A 13 29.76 15.68 -19.96
N LYS A 14 28.56 15.62 -20.54
CA LYS A 14 27.63 16.77 -20.60
C LYS A 14 27.45 17.27 -19.17
N ALA A 15 27.94 18.48 -18.90
CA ALA A 15 27.64 19.20 -17.68
C ALA A 15 26.11 19.35 -17.60
N LEU A 16 25.51 18.82 -16.54
CA LEU A 16 24.09 18.96 -16.28
C LEU A 16 23.84 20.43 -15.92
N ASP A 17 23.09 21.15 -16.76
CA ASP A 17 22.84 22.59 -16.60
C ASP A 17 22.36 22.90 -15.15
N PRO A 18 22.98 23.90 -14.48
CA PRO A 18 22.66 24.23 -13.08
C PRO A 18 21.19 24.68 -12.92
N GLU A 19 20.59 25.19 -13.99
CA GLU A 19 19.20 25.60 -14.06
C GLU A 19 18.24 24.39 -13.99
N GLN A 20 18.58 23.27 -14.64
CA GLN A 20 17.77 22.04 -14.59
C GLN A 20 17.88 21.33 -13.23
N ALA A 21 19.02 21.47 -12.54
CA ALA A 21 19.17 21.00 -11.17
C ALA A 21 18.33 21.83 -10.19
N ASN A 22 18.25 23.14 -10.38
CA ASN A 22 17.42 24.04 -9.56
C ASN A 22 15.92 23.75 -9.74
N VAL A 23 15.45 23.57 -10.97
CA VAL A 23 14.04 23.22 -11.27
C VAL A 23 13.67 21.85 -10.71
N LYS A 24 14.57 20.86 -10.73
CA LYS A 24 14.33 19.54 -10.12
C LYS A 24 14.29 19.60 -8.60
N SER A 25 15.13 20.43 -7.97
CA SER A 25 15.12 20.66 -6.51
C SER A 25 13.86 21.37 -6.07
N GLN A 26 13.44 22.42 -6.78
CA GLN A 26 12.19 23.15 -6.54
C GLN A 26 10.97 22.24 -6.68
N LYS A 27 10.89 21.45 -7.75
CA LYS A 27 9.81 20.45 -7.91
C LYS A 27 9.80 19.40 -6.79
N ARG A 28 10.97 19.01 -6.26
CA ARG A 28 11.06 18.06 -5.14
C ARG A 28 10.57 18.69 -3.83
N GLU A 29 10.92 19.94 -3.60
CA GLU A 29 10.50 20.72 -2.42
C GLU A 29 9.01 21.04 -2.44
N GLU A 30 8.46 21.40 -3.60
CA GLU A 30 7.02 21.54 -3.82
C GLU A 30 6.30 20.22 -3.55
N LYS A 31 6.80 19.11 -4.08
CA LYS A 31 6.23 17.78 -3.85
C LYS A 31 6.31 17.35 -2.37
N LEU A 32 7.38 17.72 -1.67
CA LEU A 32 7.54 17.51 -0.23
C LEU A 32 6.63 18.42 0.60
N ARG A 33 6.37 19.66 0.16
CA ARG A 33 5.40 20.57 0.77
C ARG A 33 3.98 20.07 0.56
N GLU A 34 3.62 19.68 -0.65
CA GLU A 34 2.32 19.07 -0.96
C GLU A 34 2.12 17.76 -0.23
N PHE A 35 3.17 16.93 -0.09
CA PHE A 35 3.12 15.73 0.76
C PHE A 35 2.89 16.11 2.22
N ARG A 36 3.59 17.14 2.74
CA ARG A 36 3.40 17.67 4.10
C ARG A 36 2.06 18.39 4.30
N GLN A 37 1.40 18.85 3.24
CA GLN A 37 0.07 19.47 3.27
C GLN A 37 -1.05 18.44 3.12
N LYS A 38 -0.89 17.44 2.24
CA LYS A 38 -1.77 16.26 2.16
C LYS A 38 -1.67 15.38 3.40
N HIS A 39 -0.50 15.38 4.04
CA HIS A 39 -0.26 14.94 5.41
C HIS A 39 -0.12 16.16 6.32
N GLU A 40 -1.10 17.07 6.36
CA GLU A 40 -1.60 17.50 7.66
C GLU A 40 -1.94 16.18 8.40
N LEU A 41 -0.99 15.46 9.02
CA LEU A 41 -0.67 15.63 10.43
C LEU A 41 -1.94 16.09 11.15
N GLU A 42 -2.98 15.25 11.08
CA GLU A 42 -3.88 14.99 12.21
C GLU A 42 -3.06 15.22 13.46
N VAL A 43 -3.26 16.41 14.03
CA VAL A 43 -2.74 16.91 15.30
C VAL A 43 -1.84 15.87 15.96
N ILE A 44 -0.50 15.94 15.77
CA ILE A 44 0.41 15.14 16.60
C ILE A 44 -0.09 15.35 18.01
N ASP A 45 -0.68 14.30 18.61
CA ASP A 45 -1.53 14.47 19.78
C ASP A 45 -0.79 15.35 20.77
N SER A 46 -1.28 16.58 20.96
CA SER A 46 -0.56 17.61 21.73
C SER A 46 -0.20 17.08 23.11
N LYS A 47 -1.07 16.22 23.66
CA LYS A 47 -0.86 15.49 24.90
C LYS A 47 0.29 14.50 24.79
N LEU A 48 0.36 13.67 23.74
CA LEU A 48 1.45 12.74 23.51
C LEU A 48 2.80 13.46 23.30
N LEU A 49 2.79 14.59 22.61
CA LEU A 49 3.97 15.45 22.45
C LEU A 49 4.47 15.94 23.81
N HIS A 50 3.57 16.48 24.65
CA HIS A 50 3.91 16.92 26.01
C HIS A 50 4.42 15.77 26.89
N MET A 51 3.82 14.57 26.80
CA MET A 51 4.31 13.39 27.52
C MET A 51 5.71 12.98 27.06
N TRP A 52 6.01 13.10 25.77
CA TRP A 52 7.33 12.80 25.21
C TRP A 52 8.40 13.79 25.69
N GLU A 53 8.09 15.09 25.70
CA GLU A 53 8.96 16.13 26.26
C GLU A 53 9.22 15.92 27.76
N ALA A 54 8.17 15.60 28.52
CA ALA A 54 8.27 15.25 29.94
C ALA A 54 9.13 14.00 30.16
N LYS A 55 9.00 12.97 29.31
CA LYS A 55 9.84 11.77 29.37
C LYS A 55 11.29 12.09 29.09
N ARG A 56 11.56 12.90 28.07
CA ARG A 56 12.92 13.32 27.67
C ARG A 56 13.61 14.10 28.80
N SER A 57 12.94 15.08 29.40
CA SER A 57 13.50 15.85 30.53
C SER A 57 13.78 14.97 31.76
N LEU A 58 12.91 14.02 32.07
CA LEU A 58 13.14 13.05 33.15
C LEU A 58 14.29 12.09 32.84
N GLN A 59 14.44 11.65 31.59
CA GLN A 59 15.57 10.82 31.15
C GLN A 59 16.89 11.56 31.29
N ASP A 60 16.95 12.83 30.88
CA ASP A 60 18.17 13.62 30.98
C ASP A 60 18.56 13.88 32.45
N ARG A 61 17.56 14.11 33.33
CA ARG A 61 17.81 14.18 34.78
C ARG A 61 18.27 12.84 35.35
N TRP A 62 17.68 11.73 34.93
CA TRP A 62 18.07 10.40 35.38
C TRP A 62 19.47 10.00 34.92
N LYS A 63 19.90 10.40 33.71
CA LYS A 63 21.28 10.20 33.23
C LYS A 63 22.30 10.85 34.18
N ARG A 64 21.97 12.02 34.75
CA ARG A 64 22.80 12.72 35.76
C ARG A 64 22.68 12.11 37.16
N GLN A 65 21.61 11.38 37.45
CA GLN A 65 21.29 10.81 38.77
C GLN A 65 20.91 9.32 38.66
N ARG A 66 21.81 8.48 38.13
CA ARG A 66 21.50 7.09 37.77
C ARG A 66 20.99 6.21 38.92
N HIS A 67 21.46 6.47 40.14
CA HIS A 67 21.06 5.73 41.34
C HIS A 67 19.65 6.10 41.84
N ASN A 68 19.04 7.15 41.30
CA ASN A 68 17.71 7.57 41.69
C ASN A 68 16.63 6.63 41.12
N ARG A 69 16.17 5.69 41.96
CA ARG A 69 15.12 4.73 41.62
C ARG A 69 13.75 5.37 41.41
N THR A 70 13.46 6.53 42.01
CA THR A 70 12.15 7.19 41.85
C THR A 70 11.99 7.79 40.47
N LEU A 71 13.05 8.42 39.93
CA LEU A 71 13.08 8.90 38.54
C LEU A 71 12.91 7.76 37.54
N ARG A 72 13.62 6.64 37.75
CA ARG A 72 13.46 5.45 36.89
C ARG A 72 12.03 4.93 36.90
N ARG A 73 11.38 4.82 38.07
CA ARG A 73 9.97 4.43 38.18
C ARG A 73 9.04 5.43 37.48
N ARG A 74 9.30 6.73 37.61
CA ARG A 74 8.48 7.77 36.97
C ARG A 74 8.57 7.71 35.44
N ILE A 75 9.77 7.49 34.88
CA ILE A 75 9.97 7.29 33.44
C ILE A 75 9.21 6.04 32.95
N ALA A 76 9.27 4.95 33.71
CA ALA A 76 8.55 3.72 33.38
C ALA A 76 7.03 3.93 33.40
N ARG A 77 6.48 4.62 34.41
CA ARG A 77 5.06 4.99 34.47
C ARG A 77 4.66 5.85 33.26
N LEU A 78 5.41 6.92 33.00
CA LEU A 78 5.13 7.83 31.90
C LEU A 78 5.20 7.11 30.54
N SER A 79 6.09 6.13 30.37
CA SER A 79 6.14 5.32 29.14
C SER A 79 4.88 4.47 28.96
N ARG A 80 4.36 3.86 30.04
CA ARG A 80 3.08 3.12 30.00
C ARG A 80 1.90 4.05 29.72
N ASP A 81 1.90 5.24 30.31
CA ASP A 81 0.85 6.23 30.07
C ASP A 81 0.85 6.68 28.60
N MET A 82 2.03 6.89 28.01
CA MET A 82 2.18 7.19 26.58
C MET A 82 1.67 6.05 25.69
N GLU A 83 2.01 4.80 26.00
CA GLU A 83 1.51 3.62 25.27
C GLU A 83 -0.02 3.56 25.33
N LYS A 84 -0.60 3.78 26.52
CA LYS A 84 -2.06 3.81 26.70
C LYS A 84 -2.71 4.92 25.88
N GLN A 85 -2.14 6.13 25.88
CA GLN A 85 -2.66 7.23 25.06
C GLN A 85 -2.57 6.93 23.57
N ALA A 86 -1.43 6.43 23.11
CA ALA A 86 -1.25 6.07 21.70
C ALA A 86 -2.29 5.03 21.25
N LEU A 87 -2.55 4.00 22.07
CA LEU A 87 -3.59 3.01 21.77
C LEU A 87 -4.99 3.63 21.71
N GLN A 88 -5.32 4.52 22.65
CA GLN A 88 -6.61 5.23 22.65
C GLN A 88 -6.79 6.07 21.39
N VAL A 89 -5.78 6.85 21.00
CA VAL A 89 -5.82 7.67 19.79
C VAL A 89 -5.97 6.79 18.54
N CYS A 90 -5.21 5.69 18.45
CA CYS A 90 -5.35 4.75 17.33
C CYS A 90 -6.75 4.13 17.25
N GLN A 91 -7.37 3.81 18.39
CA GLN A 91 -8.74 3.28 18.44
C GLN A 91 -9.74 4.31 17.94
N THR A 92 -9.69 5.54 18.48
CA THR A 92 -10.60 6.62 18.07
C THR A 92 -10.44 6.96 16.58
N GLN A 93 -9.21 7.03 16.09
CA GLN A 93 -8.95 7.25 14.67
C GLN A 93 -9.55 6.13 13.81
N TRP A 94 -9.43 4.88 14.25
CA TRP A 94 -10.06 3.75 13.56
C TRP A 94 -11.58 3.81 13.59
N GLU A 95 -12.17 4.17 14.72
CA GLU A 95 -13.61 4.37 14.85
C GLU A 95 -14.10 5.46 13.89
N GLU A 96 -13.39 6.59 13.80
CA GLU A 96 -13.70 7.67 12.87
C GLU A 96 -13.63 7.21 11.40
N ILE A 97 -12.60 6.43 11.05
CA ILE A 97 -12.47 5.83 9.71
C ILE A 97 -13.65 4.88 9.44
N CYS A 98 -13.99 4.00 10.37
CA CYS A 98 -15.13 3.08 10.25
C CYS A 98 -16.47 3.80 10.11
N ASN A 99 -16.73 4.80 10.95
CA ASN A 99 -17.95 5.63 10.90
C ASN A 99 -18.02 6.40 9.57
N GLY A 100 -16.88 6.87 9.05
CA GLY A 100 -16.80 7.50 7.73
C GLY A 100 -17.11 6.54 6.58
N MET A 101 -16.78 5.25 6.73
CA MET A 101 -17.02 4.21 5.73
C MET A 101 -18.47 3.73 5.68
N GLU A 102 -19.19 3.72 6.81
CA GLU A 102 -20.55 3.16 6.93
C GLU A 102 -21.52 3.74 5.88
N ASN A 103 -21.43 5.04 5.60
CA ASN A 103 -22.27 5.73 4.60
C ASN A 103 -21.59 5.85 3.21
N GLN A 104 -20.42 5.23 3.02
CA GLN A 104 -19.56 5.42 1.85
C GLN A 104 -19.04 4.08 1.27
N LEU A 105 -19.69 2.96 1.57
CA LEU A 105 -19.33 1.63 1.06
C LEU A 105 -19.33 1.55 -0.48
N GLY A 106 -20.09 2.40 -1.17
CA GLY A 106 -20.05 2.49 -2.64
C GLY A 106 -18.86 3.25 -3.23
N ARG A 107 -18.00 3.88 -2.41
CA ARG A 107 -16.89 4.72 -2.90
C ARG A 107 -15.62 3.91 -3.11
N ALA A 108 -14.91 4.24 -4.19
CA ALA A 108 -13.63 3.61 -4.53
C ALA A 108 -12.58 3.70 -3.41
N LYS A 109 -12.59 4.79 -2.61
CA LYS A 109 -11.65 4.98 -1.49
C LYS A 109 -11.84 3.94 -0.37
N THR A 110 -13.10 3.64 -0.01
CA THR A 110 -13.46 2.64 1.00
C THR A 110 -13.01 1.26 0.57
N TRP A 111 -13.31 0.88 -0.68
CA TRP A 111 -12.85 -0.39 -1.26
C TRP A 111 -11.33 -0.50 -1.37
N HIS A 112 -10.65 0.61 -1.66
CA HIS A 112 -9.19 0.64 -1.70
C HIS A 112 -8.59 0.39 -0.32
N LEU A 113 -9.16 1.02 0.73
CA LEU A 113 -8.75 0.78 2.11
C LEU A 113 -9.00 -0.66 2.53
N LEU A 114 -10.20 -1.20 2.29
CA LEU A 114 -10.52 -2.60 2.58
C LEU A 114 -9.57 -3.59 1.88
N ARG A 115 -9.22 -3.31 0.62
CA ARG A 115 -8.26 -4.12 -0.13
C ARG A 115 -6.86 -4.06 0.49
N HIS A 116 -6.43 -2.88 0.93
CA HIS A 116 -5.15 -2.69 1.64
C HIS A 116 -5.09 -3.41 3.01
N LEU A 117 -6.23 -3.59 3.69
CA LEU A 117 -6.29 -4.33 4.94
C LEU A 117 -6.22 -5.85 4.72
N LEU A 118 -6.80 -6.35 3.63
CA LEU A 118 -6.80 -7.76 3.26
C LEU A 118 -5.44 -8.21 2.74
N ASP A 119 -4.80 -7.37 1.91
CA ASP A 119 -3.47 -7.63 1.41
C ASP A 119 -2.65 -6.33 1.37
N PRO A 120 -1.77 -6.11 2.36
CA PRO A 120 -0.92 -4.92 2.41
C PRO A 120 0.17 -4.93 1.33
N GLU A 121 0.48 -6.08 0.72
CA GLU A 121 1.54 -6.27 -0.27
C GLU A 121 1.02 -6.22 -1.73
N GLU A 122 -0.27 -6.46 -1.96
CA GLU A 122 -0.94 -6.32 -3.26
C GLU A 122 -1.28 -4.86 -3.63
N THR A 123 -0.27 -4.00 -3.66
CA THR A 123 -0.43 -2.72 -4.37
C THR A 123 -0.35 -2.94 -5.88
N LYS A 124 -1.14 -2.19 -6.66
CA LYS A 124 -1.06 -2.22 -8.14
C LYS A 124 0.38 -2.03 -8.65
N THR A 125 1.17 -1.22 -7.93
CA THR A 125 2.60 -1.01 -8.14
C THR A 125 3.45 -2.24 -7.83
N SER A 126 3.19 -2.94 -6.72
CA SER A 126 3.87 -4.21 -6.37
C SER A 126 3.61 -5.29 -7.41
N HIS A 127 2.34 -5.44 -7.84
CA HIS A 127 1.93 -6.32 -8.94
C HIS A 127 2.65 -5.97 -10.24
N ALA A 128 2.66 -4.69 -10.64
CA ALA A 128 3.39 -4.24 -11.81
C ALA A 128 4.90 -4.52 -11.69
N HIS A 129 5.50 -4.38 -10.50
CA HIS A 129 6.90 -4.69 -10.27
C HIS A 129 7.20 -6.19 -10.33
N GLN A 130 6.33 -7.02 -9.76
CA GLN A 130 6.42 -8.48 -9.86
C GLN A 130 6.28 -8.94 -11.31
N ILE A 131 5.30 -8.43 -12.06
CA ILE A 131 5.10 -8.75 -13.48
C ILE A 131 6.34 -8.33 -14.29
N ASN A 132 6.87 -7.11 -14.07
CA ASN A 132 8.09 -6.68 -14.76
C ASN A 132 9.31 -7.53 -14.37
N LYS A 133 9.44 -7.92 -13.10
CA LYS A 133 10.52 -8.80 -12.64
C LYS A 133 10.41 -10.19 -13.28
N LEU A 134 9.21 -10.74 -13.40
CA LEU A 134 8.95 -12.01 -14.09
C LEU A 134 9.27 -11.90 -15.58
N LEU A 135 8.89 -10.80 -16.23
CA LEU A 135 9.19 -10.52 -17.63
C LEU A 135 10.71 -10.40 -17.87
N HIS A 136 11.44 -9.70 -16.99
CA HIS A 136 12.89 -9.56 -17.10
C HIS A 136 13.66 -10.86 -16.81
N ASN A 137 13.12 -11.73 -15.95
CA ASN A 137 13.74 -13.03 -15.64
C ASN A 137 13.41 -14.10 -16.69
N TYR A 138 12.46 -13.83 -17.59
CA TYR A 138 12.11 -14.73 -18.67
C TYR A 138 13.13 -14.64 -19.81
N LYS A 139 13.65 -15.78 -20.25
CA LYS A 139 14.75 -15.86 -21.24
C LYS A 139 14.28 -15.68 -22.70
N GLY A 140 13.04 -15.26 -22.94
CA GLY A 140 12.42 -15.14 -24.26
C GLY A 140 11.79 -13.77 -24.53
N THR A 141 11.01 -13.67 -25.61
CA THR A 141 10.29 -12.44 -25.98
C THR A 141 9.00 -12.31 -25.17
N SER A 142 8.47 -11.10 -24.99
CA SER A 142 7.20 -10.86 -24.27
C SER A 142 6.01 -11.63 -24.85
N ALA A 143 6.01 -11.89 -26.17
CA ALA A 143 5.01 -12.72 -26.84
C ALA A 143 5.10 -14.20 -26.41
N ASP A 144 6.32 -14.75 -26.32
CA ASP A 144 6.56 -16.13 -25.90
C ASP A 144 6.17 -16.36 -24.43
N PHE A 145 6.41 -15.36 -23.58
CA PHE A 145 5.98 -15.38 -22.19
C PHE A 145 4.46 -15.47 -22.05
N LEU A 146 3.72 -14.71 -22.85
CA LEU A 146 2.26 -14.75 -22.85
C LEU A 146 1.74 -16.09 -23.40
N ASP A 147 2.42 -16.67 -24.37
CA ASP A 147 2.02 -17.96 -24.94
C ASP A 147 2.30 -19.14 -23.99
N ASP A 148 3.41 -19.12 -23.25
CA ASP A 148 3.72 -20.09 -22.19
C ASP A 148 2.76 -19.96 -20.99
N LEU A 149 2.43 -18.73 -20.59
CA LEU A 149 1.37 -18.50 -19.59
C LEU A 149 0.02 -18.98 -20.07
N ARG A 150 -0.31 -18.71 -21.34
CA ARG A 150 -1.54 -19.16 -21.96
C ARG A 150 -1.61 -20.68 -21.92
N SER A 151 -0.57 -21.37 -22.36
CA SER A 151 -0.47 -22.82 -22.36
C SER A 151 -0.57 -23.43 -20.95
N ARG A 152 0.09 -22.83 -19.95
CA ARG A 152 0.12 -23.36 -18.56
C ARG A 152 -1.19 -23.19 -17.81
N TYR A 153 -1.83 -22.02 -17.90
CA TYR A 153 -2.98 -21.68 -17.07
C TYR A 153 -4.29 -21.83 -17.81
N PHE A 154 -4.33 -21.40 -19.08
CA PHE A 154 -5.45 -21.66 -19.96
C PHE A 154 -5.15 -22.94 -20.71
N HIS A 155 -5.32 -24.08 -20.03
CA HIS A 155 -5.54 -25.32 -20.76
C HIS A 155 -6.59 -24.99 -21.81
N SER A 156 -6.25 -25.12 -23.09
CA SER A 156 -7.23 -25.16 -24.17
C SER A 156 -8.01 -26.46 -23.96
N ARG A 157 -8.81 -26.49 -22.89
CA ARG A 157 -9.88 -27.43 -22.71
C ARG A 157 -10.68 -27.20 -23.97
N SER A 158 -10.62 -28.17 -24.88
CA SER A 158 -11.78 -28.52 -25.67
C SER A 158 -12.99 -28.21 -24.81
N PRO A 159 -14.02 -27.50 -25.32
CA PRO A 159 -15.25 -27.33 -24.58
C PRO A 159 -15.51 -28.67 -23.96
N LEU A 160 -15.54 -28.74 -22.62
CA LEU A 160 -15.96 -29.96 -21.96
C LEU A 160 -17.26 -30.26 -22.69
N ALA A 161 -17.30 -31.33 -23.47
CA ALA A 161 -18.57 -31.78 -23.98
C ALA A 161 -19.33 -32.02 -22.67
N HIS A 162 -20.32 -31.18 -22.38
CA HIS A 162 -21.15 -31.30 -21.18
C HIS A 162 -22.06 -32.53 -21.34
N SER A 163 -21.54 -33.64 -21.89
CA SER A 163 -22.26 -34.83 -22.27
C SER A 163 -22.22 -35.92 -21.20
N ALA A 164 -21.53 -35.69 -20.08
CA ALA A 164 -21.51 -36.63 -18.95
C ALA A 164 -22.44 -36.23 -17.80
N TYR A 165 -22.98 -35.01 -17.83
CA TYR A 165 -24.03 -34.54 -16.93
C TYR A 165 -25.12 -33.89 -17.77
N ALA A 166 -25.78 -34.69 -18.60
CA ALA A 166 -27.13 -34.32 -19.00
C ALA A 166 -27.93 -34.22 -17.70
N TRP A 167 -28.57 -33.07 -17.49
CA TRP A 167 -29.39 -32.87 -16.30
C TRP A 167 -30.51 -33.93 -16.31
N GLU A 168 -30.45 -34.88 -15.38
CA GLU A 168 -31.42 -35.99 -15.20
C GLU A 168 -32.55 -35.59 -14.23
N GLY A 169 -32.72 -34.29 -13.96
CA GLY A 169 -33.81 -33.79 -13.13
C GLY A 169 -35.15 -33.77 -13.88
N GLU A 170 -36.24 -33.68 -13.13
CA GLU A 170 -37.57 -33.40 -13.67
C GLU A 170 -37.74 -31.88 -13.85
N GLY A 171 -38.31 -31.45 -15.00
CA GLY A 171 -38.55 -30.03 -15.34
C GLY A 171 -39.24 -29.30 -14.20
N ASN A 172 -38.66 -28.21 -13.67
CA ASN A 172 -39.37 -27.40 -12.69
C ASN A 172 -40.18 -26.31 -13.40
N ALA A 173 -41.35 -26.70 -13.89
CA ALA A 173 -42.24 -25.81 -14.63
C ALA A 173 -42.61 -24.54 -13.85
N GLU A 174 -42.71 -24.61 -12.51
CA GLU A 174 -43.05 -23.45 -11.68
C GLU A 174 -41.94 -22.39 -11.64
N LEU A 175 -40.67 -22.80 -11.75
CA LEU A 175 -39.51 -21.89 -11.73
C LEU A 175 -39.03 -21.48 -13.13
N ASP A 176 -39.40 -22.26 -14.15
CA ASP A 176 -39.06 -21.99 -15.55
C ASP A 176 -40.15 -21.14 -16.27
N GLU A 177 -41.24 -20.79 -15.57
CA GLU A 177 -42.25 -19.84 -16.06
C GLU A 177 -41.72 -18.40 -16.08
N ASP A 178 -42.15 -17.61 -17.07
CA ASP A 178 -41.80 -16.20 -17.17
C ASP A 178 -42.33 -15.42 -15.95
N PHE A 179 -41.49 -14.57 -15.36
CA PHE A 179 -41.86 -13.76 -14.20
C PHE A 179 -43.13 -12.94 -14.44
N SER A 180 -44.05 -12.99 -13.49
CA SER A 180 -45.27 -12.20 -13.55
C SER A 180 -45.00 -10.72 -13.28
N VAL A 181 -45.77 -9.85 -13.92
CA VAL A 181 -45.75 -8.39 -13.69
C VAL A 181 -46.05 -8.04 -12.22
N ALA A 182 -46.78 -8.91 -11.50
CA ALA A 182 -47.05 -8.74 -10.08
C ALA A 182 -45.79 -8.95 -9.22
N GLU A 183 -44.95 -9.93 -9.57
CA GLU A 183 -43.71 -10.24 -8.85
C GLU A 183 -42.62 -9.20 -9.14
N ALA A 184 -42.52 -8.75 -10.40
CA ALA A 184 -41.58 -7.70 -10.80
C ALA A 184 -41.86 -6.32 -10.15
N ARG A 185 -43.07 -6.11 -9.62
CA ARG A 185 -43.46 -4.88 -8.91
C ARG A 185 -43.35 -4.99 -7.39
N ALA A 186 -43.14 -6.19 -6.85
CA ALA A 186 -43.06 -6.45 -5.42
C ALA A 186 -41.62 -6.46 -4.86
N GLY A 187 -40.60 -6.30 -5.73
CA GLY A 187 -39.21 -6.05 -5.36
C GLY A 187 -38.82 -4.58 -5.49
#